data_AF-A0A838KCA7-F1
#
_entry.id   AF-A0A838KCA7-F1
#
_cell.length_a   1.000
_cell.length_b   1.000
_cell.length_c   1.000
_cell.angle_alpha   90.00
_cell.angle_beta   90.00
_cell.angle_gamma   90.00
#
_symmetry.space_group_name_H-M   'P 1'
#
loop_
_entity.id
_entity.type
_entity.pdbx_description
1 polymer ?
#
loop_
_entity_poly.entity_id
_entity_poly.type
_entity_poly.pdbx_seq_one_letter_code
_entity_poly.pdbx_strand_id
1 'polypeptide(L)'
;MTRQSAQPWVKRMSVGALVALFAFLTLAPLMVLAGASIILADRAVSRQVEAKLASTAEVSALLVEKQLSGLAVLVESYAQRPSFVAALGGGDAKRYDQEAISFHLNGLLESESGLGTVFLARPDGVLVDILPETPSIIGMDFSFRDWYRGVTRT
;
A
#
# COMPACT_ATOMS: atom_id res chain seq x y z
N MET A 1 -1.88 -89.66 -43.72
CA MET A 1 -0.87 -88.75 -44.33
C MET A 1 -1.58 -87.43 -44.65
N THR A 2 -1.60 -86.46 -43.73
CA THR A 2 -0.72 -85.25 -43.64
C THR A 2 -1.04 -84.22 -44.74
N ARG A 3 -1.42 -82.96 -44.51
CA ARG A 3 -1.13 -82.03 -43.41
C ARG A 3 -2.17 -80.89 -43.35
N GLN A 4 -2.48 -80.54 -42.11
CA GLN A 4 -3.04 -79.29 -41.60
C GLN A 4 -2.20 -78.08 -42.04
N SER A 5 -2.83 -76.95 -42.36
CA SER A 5 -2.21 -75.64 -42.13
C SER A 5 -3.30 -74.63 -41.78
N ALA A 6 -3.29 -74.23 -40.52
CA ALA A 6 -4.18 -73.28 -39.88
C ALA A 6 -4.09 -71.89 -40.53
N GLN A 7 -5.27 -71.27 -40.63
CA GLN A 7 -5.56 -69.86 -40.32
C GLN A 7 -4.35 -68.97 -39.96
N PRO A 8 -4.26 -67.78 -40.59
CA PRO A 8 -4.18 -66.59 -39.75
C PRO A 8 -5.19 -65.53 -40.18
N TRP A 9 -6.41 -65.62 -39.63
CA TRP A 9 -7.30 -64.47 -39.42
C TRP A 9 -6.75 -63.51 -38.35
N VAL A 10 -5.44 -63.20 -38.39
CA VAL A 10 -4.84 -62.18 -37.54
C VAL A 10 -4.60 -60.97 -38.42
N LYS A 11 -5.56 -60.04 -38.33
CA LYS A 11 -5.52 -58.67 -38.81
C LYS A 11 -4.12 -58.26 -39.30
N ARG A 12 -4.00 -57.98 -40.60
CA ARG A 12 -3.01 -57.03 -41.12
C ARG A 12 -3.26 -55.69 -40.42
N MET A 13 -2.80 -55.56 -39.17
CA MET A 13 -2.45 -54.27 -38.64
C MET A 13 -1.36 -53.80 -39.59
N SER A 14 -1.75 -52.88 -40.48
CA SER A 14 -0.81 -52.13 -41.31
C SER A 14 0.35 -51.73 -40.41
N VAL A 15 1.58 -51.99 -40.81
CA VAL A 15 2.79 -51.63 -40.05
C VAL A 15 2.72 -50.17 -39.57
N GLY A 16 2.06 -49.30 -40.33
CA GLY A 16 1.76 -47.92 -39.93
C GLY A 16 0.93 -47.77 -38.64
N ALA A 17 -0.04 -48.66 -38.37
CA ALA A 17 -0.81 -48.64 -37.12
C ALA A 17 0.04 -49.04 -35.91
N LEU A 18 0.99 -49.96 -36.08
CA LEU A 18 1.91 -50.36 -35.01
C LEU A 18 2.92 -49.24 -34.70
N VAL A 19 3.44 -48.59 -35.76
CA VAL A 19 4.33 -47.42 -35.65
C VAL A 19 3.61 -46.25 -34.99
N ALA A 20 2.37 -45.95 -35.38
CA ALA A 20 1.56 -44.90 -34.77
C ALA A 20 1.28 -45.17 -33.29
N LEU A 21 0.95 -46.42 -32.92
CA LEU A 21 0.74 -46.80 -31.52
C LEU A 21 2.02 -46.63 -30.69
N PHE A 22 3.16 -47.06 -31.22
CA PHE A 22 4.45 -46.93 -30.52
C PHE A 22 4.87 -45.46 -30.37
N ALA A 23 4.68 -44.64 -31.42
CA ALA A 23 4.89 -43.20 -31.36
C ALA A 23 3.95 -42.52 -30.35
N PHE A 24 2.67 -42.93 -30.30
CA PHE A 24 1.74 -42.41 -29.31
C PHE A 24 2.15 -42.79 -27.88
N LEU A 25 2.59 -44.04 -27.66
CA LEU A 25 3.03 -44.51 -26.35
C LEU A 25 4.25 -43.75 -25.82
N THR A 26 5.12 -43.26 -26.71
CA THR A 26 6.33 -42.51 -26.34
C THR A 26 6.08 -41.01 -26.23
N LEU A 27 5.27 -40.42 -27.12
CA LEU A 27 4.96 -38.98 -27.08
C LEU A 27 3.90 -38.61 -26.03
N ALA A 28 2.93 -39.46 -25.74
CA ALA A 28 1.86 -39.12 -24.79
C ALA A 28 2.38 -38.81 -23.37
N PRO A 29 3.29 -39.60 -22.76
CA PRO A 29 3.85 -39.29 -21.45
C PRO A 29 4.63 -37.96 -21.44
N LEU A 30 5.36 -37.66 -22.52
CA LEU A 30 6.06 -36.38 -22.69
C LEU A 30 5.10 -35.20 -22.72
N MET A 31 4.00 -35.32 -23.47
CA MET A 31 2.97 -34.28 -23.55
C MET A 31 2.26 -34.06 -22.21
N VAL A 32 1.95 -35.15 -21.49
CA VAL A 32 1.38 -35.07 -20.13
C VAL A 32 2.34 -34.40 -19.16
N LEU A 33 3.62 -34.78 -19.19
CA LEU A 33 4.64 -34.20 -18.32
C LEU A 33 4.87 -32.71 -18.62
N ALA A 34 4.92 -32.33 -19.90
CA ALA A 34 5.04 -30.94 -20.32
C ALA A 34 3.83 -30.11 -19.90
N GLY A 35 2.61 -30.61 -20.13
CA GLY A 35 1.37 -29.96 -19.69
C GLY A 35 1.29 -29.81 -18.17
N ALA A 36 1.63 -30.86 -17.42
CA ALA A 36 1.66 -30.83 -15.96
C ALA A 36 2.71 -29.83 -15.44
N SER A 37 3.89 -29.77 -16.07
CA SER A 37 4.93 -28.80 -15.73
C SER A 37 4.49 -27.35 -15.98
N ILE A 38 3.80 -27.09 -17.10
CA ILE A 38 3.24 -25.77 -17.40
C ILE A 38 2.17 -25.37 -16.38
N ILE A 39 1.22 -26.26 -16.08
CA ILE A 39 0.15 -25.98 -15.09
C ILE A 39 0.72 -25.75 -13.70
N LEU A 40 1.73 -26.53 -13.30
CA LEU A 40 2.36 -26.39 -11.99
C LEU A 40 3.19 -25.11 -11.92
N ALA A 41 3.93 -24.79 -12.98
CA ALA A 41 4.70 -23.55 -13.09
C ALA A 41 3.79 -22.31 -13.05
N ASP A 42 2.68 -22.32 -13.80
CA ASP A 42 1.70 -21.25 -13.82
C ASP A 42 1.12 -21.01 -12.41
N ARG A 43 0.65 -22.06 -11.74
CA ARG A 43 0.14 -21.98 -10.36
C ARG A 43 1.19 -21.49 -9.36
N ALA A 44 2.45 -21.93 -9.51
CA ALA A 44 3.53 -21.50 -8.64
C ALA A 44 3.85 -20.02 -8.84
N VAL A 45 3.91 -19.57 -10.09
CA VAL A 45 4.13 -18.16 -10.44
C VAL A 45 2.99 -17.29 -9.92
N SER A 46 1.71 -17.66 -10.13
CA SER A 46 0.58 -16.88 -9.63
C SER A 46 0.61 -16.72 -8.10
N ARG A 47 0.85 -17.82 -7.36
CA ARG A 47 0.96 -17.77 -5.89
C ARG A 47 2.14 -16.92 -5.43
N GLN A 48 3.26 -16.99 -6.13
CA GLN A 48 4.44 -16.18 -5.80
C GLN A 48 4.17 -14.69 -6.05
N VAL A 49 3.46 -14.35 -7.14
CA VAL A 49 3.05 -12.97 -7.42
C VAL A 49 2.10 -12.46 -6.34
N GLU A 50 1.08 -13.22 -5.97
CA GLU A 50 0.14 -12.85 -4.90
C GLU A 50 0.85 -12.63 -3.56
N ALA A 51 1.73 -13.56 -3.15
CA ALA A 51 2.49 -13.44 -1.93
C ALA A 51 3.44 -12.23 -1.94
N LYS A 52 4.06 -11.94 -3.10
CA LYS A 52 4.92 -10.77 -3.25
C LYS A 52 4.14 -9.46 -3.21
N LEU A 53 2.94 -9.42 -3.81
CA LEU A 53 2.04 -8.26 -3.74
C LEU A 53 1.62 -8.00 -2.30
N ALA A 54 1.18 -9.03 -1.56
CA ALA A 54 0.80 -8.92 -0.16
C ALA A 54 1.97 -8.41 0.71
N SER A 55 3.16 -9.00 0.57
CA SER A 55 4.34 -8.57 1.31
C SER A 55 4.76 -7.14 0.97
N THR A 56 4.69 -6.75 -0.31
CA THR A 56 4.99 -5.37 -0.72
C THR A 56 3.98 -4.39 -0.10
N ALA A 57 2.69 -4.74 -0.12
CA ALA A 57 1.64 -3.91 0.49
C ALA A 57 1.82 -3.77 2.01
N GLU A 58 2.20 -4.85 2.70
CA GLU A 58 2.51 -4.83 4.14
C GLU A 58 3.69 -3.92 4.45
N VAL A 59 4.80 -4.06 3.72
CA VAL A 59 5.97 -3.19 3.88
C VAL A 59 5.63 -1.73 3.56
N SER A 60 4.83 -1.47 2.52
CA SER A 60 4.34 -0.12 2.22
C SER A 60 3.47 0.45 3.34
N ALA A 61 2.56 -0.35 3.90
CA ALA A 61 1.71 0.07 5.01
C ALA A 61 2.55 0.44 6.25
N LEU A 62 3.51 -0.40 6.62
CA LEU A 62 4.43 -0.14 7.73
C LEU A 62 5.26 1.13 7.50
N LEU A 63 5.69 1.39 6.26
CA LEU A 63 6.42 2.61 5.92
C LEU A 63 5.55 3.86 6.08
N VAL A 64 4.31 3.81 5.59
CA VAL A 64 3.35 4.93 5.73
C VAL A 64 3.01 5.17 7.20
N GLU A 65 2.75 4.12 7.97
CA GLU A 65 2.51 4.20 9.41
C GLU A 65 3.70 4.86 10.14
N LYS A 66 4.92 4.42 9.84
CA LYS A 66 6.13 5.01 10.41
C LYS A 66 6.30 6.48 10.05
N GLN A 67 6.03 6.86 8.80
CA GLN A 67 6.08 8.26 8.37
C GLN A 67 5.05 9.12 9.10
N LEU A 68 3.80 8.64 9.20
CA LEU A 68 2.73 9.36 9.90
C LEU A 68 2.99 9.47 11.41
N SER A 69 3.50 8.40 12.03
CA SER A 69 3.88 8.41 13.44
C SER A 69 5.04 9.38 13.71
N GLY A 70 6.05 9.41 12.83
CA GLY A 70 7.13 10.40 12.90
C GLY A 70 6.62 11.83 12.82
N LEU A 71 5.68 12.09 11.90
CA LEU A 71 5.06 13.40 11.78
C LEU A 71 4.25 13.79 13.02
N ALA A 72 3.49 12.85 13.59
CA ALA A 72 2.74 13.10 14.83
C ALA A 72 3.67 13.48 15.99
N VAL A 73 4.79 12.77 16.16
CA VAL A 73 5.80 13.08 17.18
C VAL A 73 6.42 14.47 16.96
N LEU A 74 6.66 14.84 15.71
CA LEU A 74 7.20 16.16 15.36
C LEU A 74 6.22 17.29 15.69
N VAL A 75 4.95 17.16 15.27
CA VAL A 75 3.90 18.15 15.57
C VAL A 75 3.71 18.27 17.08
N GLU A 76 3.69 17.14 17.81
CA GLU A 76 3.58 17.14 19.28
C GLU A 76 4.75 17.86 19.95
N SER A 77 5.98 17.63 19.47
CA SER A 77 7.19 18.30 19.96
C SER A 77 7.12 19.83 19.82
N TYR A 78 6.55 20.33 18.72
CA TYR A 78 6.31 21.75 18.52
C TYR A 78 5.16 22.26 19.40
N ALA A 79 4.06 21.52 19.48
CA ALA A 79 2.88 21.89 20.27
C ALA A 79 3.17 21.97 21.78
N GLN A 80 4.01 21.07 22.31
CA GLN A 80 4.39 21.04 23.72
C GLN A 80 5.57 21.97 24.06
N ARG A 81 6.19 22.61 23.06
CA ARG A 81 7.39 23.43 23.30
C ARG A 81 7.06 24.57 24.26
N PRO A 82 7.78 24.75 25.38
CA PRO A 82 7.44 25.78 26.37
C PRO A 82 7.35 27.20 25.82
N SER A 83 8.20 27.54 24.83
CA SER A 83 8.16 28.84 24.15
C SER A 83 6.90 29.03 23.31
N PHE A 84 6.40 27.97 22.67
CA PHE A 84 5.15 28.00 21.92
C PHE A 84 3.95 28.11 22.86
N VAL A 85 3.93 27.32 23.94
CA VAL A 85 2.89 27.41 24.98
C VAL A 85 2.85 28.80 25.63
N ALA A 86 4.01 29.41 25.88
CA ALA A 86 4.10 30.77 26.39
C ALA A 86 3.55 31.80 25.38
N ALA A 87 3.83 31.63 24.08
CA ALA A 87 3.31 32.47 23.01
C ALA A 87 1.78 32.43 22.90
N LEU A 88 1.15 31.31 23.27
CA LEU A 88 -0.31 31.18 23.32
C LEU A 88 -0.95 31.92 24.51
N GLY A 89 -0.18 32.52 25.43
CA GLY A 89 -0.71 33.40 26.47
C GLY A 89 -1.76 32.77 27.39
N GLY A 90 -1.71 31.45 27.59
CA GLY A 90 -2.72 30.69 28.35
C GLY A 90 -4.03 30.44 27.61
N GLY A 91 -4.05 30.58 26.28
CA GLY A 91 -5.22 30.36 25.42
C GLY A 91 -6.05 31.62 25.16
N ASP A 92 -5.71 32.76 25.77
CA ASP A 92 -6.36 34.04 25.50
C ASP A 92 -5.81 34.64 24.19
N ALA A 93 -6.67 34.69 23.16
CA ALA A 93 -6.33 35.23 21.84
C ALA A 93 -5.83 36.68 21.88
N LYS A 94 -6.18 37.47 22.90
CA LYS A 94 -5.68 38.85 23.07
C LYS A 94 -4.23 38.92 23.53
N ARG A 95 -3.71 37.80 24.04
CA ARG A 95 -2.36 37.68 24.60
C ARG A 95 -1.43 36.85 23.70
N TYR A 96 -1.90 36.49 22.51
CA TYR A 96 -1.09 35.76 21.55
C TYR A 96 0.10 36.61 21.10
N ASP A 97 1.29 36.06 21.26
CA ASP A 97 2.48 36.57 20.61
C ASP A 97 2.51 36.01 19.18
N GLN A 98 1.94 36.77 18.24
CA GLN A 98 1.80 36.36 16.85
C GLN A 98 3.17 36.11 16.19
N GLU A 99 4.18 36.91 16.51
CA GLU A 99 5.52 36.74 15.94
C GLU A 99 6.14 35.40 16.40
N ALA A 100 6.02 35.08 17.69
CA ALA A 100 6.50 33.80 18.22
C ALA A 100 5.70 32.60 17.69
N ILE A 101 4.39 32.74 17.51
CA ILE A 101 3.54 31.70 16.90
C ILE A 101 3.98 31.44 15.46
N SER A 102 4.09 32.48 14.63
CA SER A 102 4.49 32.32 13.23
C SER A 102 5.93 31.80 13.11
N PHE A 103 6.85 32.19 14.00
CA PHE A 103 8.20 31.60 14.08
C PHE A 103 8.16 30.09 14.31
N HIS A 104 7.33 29.63 15.25
CA HIS A 104 7.19 28.20 15.55
C HIS A 104 6.51 27.42 14.41
N LEU A 105 5.46 27.97 13.81
CA LEU A 105 4.81 27.35 12.66
C LEU A 105 5.76 27.27 11.46
N ASN A 106 6.52 28.33 11.19
CA ASN A 106 7.49 28.33 10.08
C ASN A 106 8.60 27.28 10.32
N GLY A 107 9.12 27.20 11.54
CA GLY A 107 10.09 26.17 11.91
C GLY A 107 9.55 24.74 11.74
N LEU A 108 8.26 24.51 12.03
CA LEU A 108 7.61 23.22 11.77
C LEU A 108 7.51 22.93 10.27
N LEU A 109 7.06 23.90 9.48
CA LEU A 109 6.93 23.76 8.02
C LEU A 109 8.29 23.48 7.36
N GLU A 110 9.35 24.13 7.82
CA GLU A 110 10.71 23.94 7.32
C GLU A 110 11.36 22.62 7.77
N SER A 111 10.89 22.04 8.88
CA SER A 111 11.48 20.82 9.44
C SER A 111 11.15 19.55 8.66
N GLU A 112 10.06 19.53 7.90
CA GLU A 112 9.63 18.39 7.07
C GLU A 112 9.15 18.86 5.70
N SER A 113 9.90 18.52 4.65
CA SER A 113 9.62 18.94 3.27
C SER A 113 8.33 18.37 2.68
N GLY A 114 7.71 17.39 3.35
CA GLY A 114 6.41 16.82 2.96
C GLY A 114 5.20 17.62 3.42
N LEU A 115 5.37 18.64 4.26
CA LEU A 115 4.26 19.44 4.78
C LEU A 115 3.81 20.50 3.78
N GLY A 116 2.57 20.36 3.30
CA GLY A 116 1.95 21.37 2.43
C GLY A 116 1.36 22.56 3.18
N THR A 117 1.00 22.37 4.45
CA THR A 117 0.46 23.44 5.31
C THR A 117 0.65 23.10 6.78
N VAL A 118 0.77 24.15 7.60
CA VAL A 118 0.72 24.08 9.07
C VAL A 118 -0.17 25.19 9.56
N PHE A 119 -0.92 24.95 10.63
CA PHE A 119 -1.86 25.94 11.14
C PHE A 119 -2.09 25.78 12.63
N LEU A 120 -2.59 26.85 13.24
CA LEU A 120 -3.08 26.87 14.60
C LEU A 120 -4.59 27.12 14.57
N ALA A 121 -5.36 26.25 15.22
CA ALA A 121 -6.79 26.43 15.43
C ALA A 121 -7.11 26.42 16.93
N ARG A 122 -8.04 27.28 17.36
CA ARG A 122 -8.50 27.33 18.75
C ARG A 122 -9.40 26.13 19.08
N PRO A 123 -9.57 25.81 20.37
CA PRO A 123 -10.50 24.78 20.82
C PRO A 123 -11.97 25.02 20.47
N ASP A 124 -12.35 26.20 19.98
CA ASP A 124 -13.69 26.52 19.46
C ASP A 124 -13.82 26.31 17.94
N GLY A 125 -12.75 25.85 17.26
CA GLY A 125 -12.73 25.59 15.82
C GLY A 125 -12.25 26.77 14.98
N VAL A 126 -11.96 27.93 15.59
CA VAL A 126 -11.56 29.12 14.84
C VAL A 126 -10.07 29.07 14.48
N LEU A 127 -9.77 29.29 13.19
CA LEU A 127 -8.39 29.37 12.69
C LEU A 127 -7.69 30.63 13.20
N VAL A 128 -6.49 30.49 13.76
CA VAL A 128 -5.67 31.57 14.31
C VAL A 128 -4.61 32.01 13.32
N ASP A 129 -3.86 31.06 12.79
CA ASP A 129 -2.76 31.30 11.87
C ASP A 129 -2.57 30.08 10.96
N ILE A 130 -2.02 30.29 9.76
CA ILE A 130 -1.79 29.26 8.75
C ILE A 130 -0.61 29.63 7.85
N LEU A 131 0.23 28.65 7.55
CA LEU A 131 1.29 28.75 6.54
C LEU A 131 1.06 27.73 5.40
N PRO A 132 1.35 28.08 4.14
CA PRO A 132 1.61 29.44 3.66
C PRO A 132 0.45 30.40 3.94
N GLU A 133 0.75 31.68 4.17
CA GLU A 133 -0.23 32.67 4.61
C GLU A 133 -1.45 32.72 3.69
N THR A 134 -2.63 32.51 4.29
CA THR A 134 -3.92 32.62 3.59
C THR A 134 -4.86 33.53 4.41
N PRO A 135 -4.66 34.87 4.36
CA PRO A 135 -5.34 35.79 5.27
C PRO A 135 -6.86 35.75 5.20
N SER A 136 -7.43 35.36 4.05
CA SER A 136 -8.88 35.31 3.84
C SER A 136 -9.62 34.30 4.71
N ILE A 137 -8.92 33.35 5.35
CA ILE A 137 -9.53 32.31 6.18
C ILE A 137 -9.20 32.41 7.67
N ILE A 138 -8.35 33.36 8.07
CA ILE A 138 -8.02 33.60 9.48
C ILE A 138 -9.28 34.14 10.19
N GLY A 139 -9.57 33.61 11.38
CA GLY A 139 -10.75 33.96 12.17
C GLY A 139 -12.05 33.25 11.75
N MET A 140 -12.02 32.43 10.69
CA MET A 140 -13.17 31.62 10.31
C MET A 140 -13.29 30.38 11.20
N ASP A 141 -14.54 29.96 11.45
CA ASP A 141 -14.85 28.69 12.12
C ASP A 141 -14.66 27.51 11.16
N PHE A 142 -13.91 26.51 11.60
CA PHE A 142 -13.68 25.24 10.92
C PHE A 142 -14.10 24.02 11.75
N SER A 143 -14.88 24.20 12.81
CA SER A 143 -15.40 23.13 13.67
C SER A 143 -16.18 22.04 12.92
N PHE A 144 -16.70 22.39 11.74
CA PHE A 144 -17.41 21.49 10.84
C PHE A 144 -16.51 20.57 10.01
N ARG A 145 -15.20 20.81 9.94
CA ARG A 145 -14.25 20.03 9.14
C ARG A 145 -13.89 18.70 9.80
N ASP A 146 -13.63 17.69 8.98
CA ASP A 146 -13.31 16.34 9.46
C ASP A 146 -12.00 16.29 10.25
N TRP A 147 -10.98 17.06 9.86
CA TRP A 147 -9.72 17.12 10.61
C TRP A 147 -9.94 17.64 12.04
N TYR A 148 -10.80 18.66 12.21
CA TYR A 148 -11.09 19.22 13.53
C TYR A 148 -11.93 18.25 14.36
N ARG A 149 -12.97 17.67 13.76
CA ARG A 149 -13.80 16.63 14.39
C ARG A 149 -12.98 15.39 14.77
N GLY A 150 -11.96 15.05 13.99
CA GLY A 150 -11.04 13.95 14.26
C GLY A 150 -10.25 14.19 15.54
N VAL A 151 -9.57 15.34 15.65
CA VAL A 151 -8.73 15.70 16.81
C VAL A 151 -9.55 15.90 18.09
N THR A 152 -10.78 16.41 17.99
CA THR A 152 -11.63 16.65 19.16
C THR A 152 -12.35 15.40 19.69
N ARG A 153 -12.36 14.30 18.92
CA ARG A 153 -13.00 13.02 19.32
C ARG A 153 -12.03 12.00 19.90
N THR A 154 -10.74 12.17 19.69
CA THR A 154 -9.67 11.41 20.36
C THR A 154 -9.52 11.83 21.80
#